data_AF-A0A522EST0-F1
#
_entry.id   AF-A0A522EST0-F1
#
_cell.length_a   1.000
_cell.length_b   1.000
_cell.length_c   1.000
_cell.angle_alpha   90.00
_cell.angle_beta   90.00
_cell.angle_gamma   90.00
#
_symmetry.space_group_name_H-M   'P 1'
#
loop_
_entity.id
_entity.type
_entity.pdbx_description
1 polymer ?
#
loop_
_entity_poly.entity_id
_entity_poly.type
_entity_poly.pdbx_seq_one_letter_code
_entity_poly.pdbx_strand_id
1 'polypeptide(L)'
;MAFIWAVIYVLAAWALLIIWNKTPHDTRFRWIMGGFALSTLVNFAWSIIFFHFHLLVPAIGCALLLGVLTLWVAILTYPRSPKAAFLLAPYIVWVFFAAYLNYAVAVLNP
;
A
#
# COMPACT_ATOMS: atom_id res chain seq x y z
N MET A 1 12.82 11.47 -3.37
CA MET A 1 11.88 10.56 -2.68
C MET A 1 10.94 9.77 -3.61
N ALA A 2 11.03 9.86 -4.96
CA ALA A 2 10.10 9.17 -5.89
C ALA A 2 10.48 7.71 -6.23
N PHE A 3 11.75 7.33 -6.04
CA PHE A 3 12.25 6.03 -6.50
C PHE A 3 11.62 4.84 -5.76
N ILE A 4 11.36 4.99 -4.45
CA ILE A 4 10.81 3.92 -3.62
C ILE A 4 9.36 3.62 -4.02
N TRP A 5 8.57 4.66 -4.26
CA TRP A 5 7.21 4.53 -4.79
C TRP A 5 7.19 3.85 -6.17
N ALA A 6 8.10 4.23 -7.08
CA ALA A 6 8.22 3.57 -8.37
C ALA A 6 8.52 2.07 -8.23
N VAL A 7 9.47 1.70 -7.36
CA VAL A 7 9.77 0.29 -7.08
C VAL A 7 8.56 -0.44 -6.50
N ILE A 8 7.87 0.14 -5.52
CA ILE A 8 6.66 -0.44 -4.92
C ILE A 8 5.58 -0.66 -5.96
N TYR A 9 5.31 0.32 -6.83
CA TYR A 9 4.30 0.19 -7.88
C TYR A 9 4.67 -0.87 -8.92
N VAL A 10 5.95 -0.99 -9.27
CA VAL A 10 6.44 -2.07 -10.16
C VAL A 10 6.25 -3.44 -9.49
N LEU A 11 6.61 -3.59 -8.22
CA LEU A 11 6.42 -4.85 -7.47
C LEU A 11 4.94 -5.20 -7.31
N ALA A 12 4.10 -4.20 -7.05
CA ALA A 12 2.64 -4.31 -7.00
C ALA A 12 2.05 -4.79 -8.34
N ALA A 13 2.43 -4.15 -9.44
CA ALA A 13 2.00 -4.54 -10.78
C ALA A 13 2.47 -5.97 -11.12
N TRP A 14 3.68 -6.33 -10.74
CA TRP A 14 4.22 -7.67 -10.94
C TRP A 14 3.45 -8.72 -10.13
N ALA A 15 3.15 -8.43 -8.86
CA ALA A 15 2.31 -9.28 -8.03
C ALA A 15 0.92 -9.47 -8.67
N LEU A 16 0.32 -8.40 -9.19
CA LEU A 16 -0.96 -8.45 -9.89
C LEU A 16 -0.90 -9.34 -11.13
N LEU A 17 0.15 -9.23 -11.95
CA LEU A 17 0.36 -10.06 -13.15
C LEU A 17 0.52 -11.54 -12.80
N ILE A 18 1.26 -11.86 -11.73
CA ILE A 18 1.40 -13.25 -11.26
C ILE A 18 0.05 -13.82 -10.86
N ILE A 19 -0.76 -13.05 -10.13
CA ILE A 19 -2.09 -13.49 -9.70
C ILE A 19 -2.99 -13.63 -10.92
N TRP A 20 -2.99 -12.67 -11.85
CA TRP A 20 -3.77 -12.72 -13.09
C TRP A 20 -3.50 -14.00 -13.89
N ASN A 21 -2.24 -14.41 -14.03
CA ASN A 21 -1.88 -15.60 -14.80
C ASN A 21 -2.09 -16.93 -14.07
N LYS A 22 -1.99 -16.96 -12.73
CA LYS A 22 -2.06 -18.21 -11.96
C LYS A 22 -3.42 -18.50 -11.32
N THR A 23 -4.33 -17.53 -11.30
CA THR A 23 -5.51 -17.58 -10.43
C THR A 23 -6.77 -17.62 -11.29
N PRO A 24 -7.66 -18.62 -11.14
CA PRO A 24 -8.97 -18.56 -11.76
C PRO A 24 -9.71 -17.30 -11.30
N HIS A 25 -10.45 -16.66 -12.21
CA HIS A 25 -11.13 -15.37 -12.06
C HIS A 25 -12.35 -15.44 -11.10
N ASP A 26 -12.12 -15.95 -9.89
CA ASP A 26 -13.11 -16.09 -8.83
C ASP A 26 -13.44 -14.74 -8.18
N THR A 27 -14.49 -14.72 -7.34
CA THR A 27 -14.84 -13.57 -6.49
C THR A 27 -13.67 -13.06 -5.64
N ARG A 28 -12.77 -13.93 -5.16
CA ARG A 28 -11.56 -13.51 -4.42
C ARG A 28 -10.59 -12.70 -5.28
N PHE A 29 -10.47 -13.01 -6.57
CA PHE A 29 -9.61 -12.25 -7.48
C PHE A 29 -10.09 -10.80 -7.62
N ARG A 30 -11.41 -10.61 -7.72
CA ARG A 30 -12.04 -9.27 -7.72
C ARG A 30 -11.77 -8.50 -6.43
N TRP A 31 -11.80 -9.16 -5.27
CA TRP A 31 -11.43 -8.53 -3.99
C TRP A 31 -9.97 -8.12 -3.93
N ILE A 32 -9.04 -8.96 -4.42
CA ILE A 32 -7.61 -8.62 -4.48
C ILE A 32 -7.36 -7.41 -5.39
N MET A 33 -7.97 -7.40 -6.59
CA MET A 33 -7.87 -6.27 -7.52
C MET A 33 -8.47 -4.99 -6.93
N GLY A 34 -9.66 -5.09 -6.33
CA GLY A 34 -10.32 -3.96 -5.68
C GLY A 34 -9.49 -3.39 -4.52
N GLY A 35 -8.90 -4.27 -3.71
CA GLY A 35 -7.99 -3.88 -2.64
C GLY A 35 -6.72 -3.21 -3.16
N PHE A 36 -6.14 -3.68 -4.26
CA PHE A 36 -5.01 -3.02 -4.93
C PHE A 36 -5.37 -1.63 -5.45
N ALA A 37 -6.51 -1.50 -6.14
CA ALA A 37 -6.99 -0.22 -6.66
C ALA A 37 -7.25 0.78 -5.52
N LEU A 38 -7.93 0.32 -4.46
CA LEU A 38 -8.21 1.15 -3.28
C LEU A 38 -6.91 1.55 -2.56
N SER A 39 -5.95 0.64 -2.41
CA SER A 39 -4.64 0.94 -1.83
C SER A 39 -3.92 2.03 -2.63
N THR A 40 -3.96 1.97 -3.97
CA THR A 40 -3.34 2.99 -4.82
C THR A 40 -4.05 4.35 -4.71
N LEU A 41 -5.39 4.36 -4.64
CA LEU A 41 -6.16 5.60 -4.47
C LEU A 41 -5.89 6.27 -3.11
N VAL A 42 -5.92 5.49 -2.04
CA VAL A 42 -5.59 5.98 -0.69
C VAL A 42 -4.14 6.46 -0.64
N ASN A 43 -3.24 5.83 -1.40
CA ASN A 43 -1.85 6.24 -1.47
C ASN A 43 -1.67 7.61 -2.13
N PHE A 44 -2.41 7.83 -3.20
CA PHE A 44 -2.43 9.10 -3.90
C PHE A 44 -3.02 10.20 -3.01
N ALA A 45 -4.14 9.91 -2.33
CA ALA A 45 -4.75 10.81 -1.36
C ALA A 45 -3.79 11.16 -0.21
N TRP A 46 -3.07 10.18 0.34
CA TRP A 46 -2.08 10.40 1.40
C TRP A 46 -0.97 11.35 0.94
N SER A 47 -0.43 11.16 -0.26
CA SER A 47 0.62 12.05 -0.80
C SER A 47 0.13 13.49 -0.94
N ILE A 48 -1.12 13.70 -1.37
CA ILE A 48 -1.72 15.04 -1.48
C ILE A 48 -1.94 15.65 -0.08
N ILE A 49 -2.48 14.88 0.88
CA ILE A 49 -2.76 15.39 2.24
C ILE A 49 -1.44 15.78 2.94
N PHE A 50 -0.40 14.97 2.80
CA PHE A 50 0.89 15.22 3.45
C PHE A 50 1.65 16.39 2.81
N PHE A 51 1.81 16.39 1.48
CA PHE A 51 2.62 17.40 0.78
C PHE A 51 1.87 18.71 0.49
N HIS A 52 0.55 18.67 0.31
CA HIS A 52 -0.22 19.84 -0.13
C HIS A 52 -0.95 20.53 1.02
N PHE A 53 -1.54 19.74 1.92
CA PHE A 53 -2.30 20.28 3.04
C PHE A 53 -1.47 20.41 4.33
N HIS A 54 -0.28 19.80 4.40
CA HIS A 54 0.56 19.76 5.61
C HIS A 54 -0.18 19.28 6.87
N LEU A 55 -1.31 18.57 6.71
CA LEU A 55 -2.14 18.10 7.81
C LEU A 55 -1.59 16.77 8.33
N LEU A 56 -0.77 16.85 9.37
CA LEU A 56 -0.05 15.71 9.95
C LEU A 56 -0.97 14.64 10.56
N VAL A 57 -2.02 15.04 11.26
CA VAL A 57 -2.97 14.11 11.91
C VAL A 57 -3.72 13.23 10.88
N PRO A 58 -4.39 13.77 9.86
CA PRO A 58 -5.04 12.94 8.84
C PRO A 58 -4.03 12.18 7.96
N ALA A 59 -2.81 12.69 7.78
CA ALA A 59 -1.76 11.95 7.07
C ALA A 59 -1.37 10.65 7.80
N ILE A 60 -1.30 10.65 9.14
CA ILE A 60 -1.07 9.44 9.94
C ILE A 60 -2.22 8.44 9.76
N GLY A 61 -3.47 8.92 9.84
CA GLY A 61 -4.66 8.09 9.64
C GLY A 61 -4.70 7.43 8.25
N CYS A 62 -4.41 8.20 7.19
CA CYS A 62 -4.32 7.67 5.83
C CYS A 62 -3.17 6.66 5.67
N ALA A 63 -2.01 6.88 6.30
CA ALA A 63 -0.91 5.93 6.27
C ALA A 63 -1.28 4.60 6.94
N LEU A 64 -1.91 4.66 8.13
CA LEU A 64 -2.40 3.46 8.81
C LEU A 64 -3.45 2.71 7.97
N LEU A 65 -4.40 3.44 7.37
CA LEU A 65 -5.40 2.86 6.48
C LEU A 65 -4.74 2.16 5.29
N LEU A 66 -3.71 2.78 4.70
CA LEU A 66 -2.91 2.18 3.65
C LEU A 66 -2.27 0.87 4.11
N GLY A 67 -1.71 0.85 5.31
CA GLY A 67 -1.03 -0.31 5.88
C GLY A 67 -1.99 -1.48 6.04
N VAL A 68 -3.19 -1.22 6.58
CA VAL A 68 -4.25 -2.21 6.74
C VAL A 68 -4.72 -2.74 5.39
N LEU A 69 -4.94 -1.86 4.41
CA LEU A 69 -5.33 -2.23 3.04
C LEU A 69 -4.29 -3.14 2.38
N THR A 70 -3.03 -2.75 2.42
CA THR A 70 -1.93 -3.53 1.84
C THR A 70 -1.76 -4.88 2.52
N LEU A 71 -1.87 -4.91 3.86
CA LEU A 71 -1.82 -6.16 4.64
C LEU A 71 -2.98 -7.08 4.26
N TRP A 72 -4.18 -6.53 4.11
CA TRP A 72 -5.36 -7.29 3.73
C TRP A 72 -5.21 -7.93 2.33
N VAL A 73 -4.70 -7.16 1.37
CA VAL A 73 -4.37 -7.66 0.01
C VAL A 73 -3.29 -8.76 0.08
N ALA A 74 -2.26 -8.58 0.91
CA ALA A 74 -1.20 -9.58 1.08
C ALA A 74 -1.74 -10.89 1.67
N ILE A 75 -2.60 -10.83 2.69
CA ILE A 75 -3.24 -12.00 3.32
C ILE A 75 -4.15 -12.73 2.33
N LEU A 76 -4.94 -12.00 1.55
CA LEU A 76 -5.81 -12.58 0.51
C LEU A 76 -4.99 -13.26 -0.61
N THR A 77 -3.82 -12.72 -0.92
CA THR A 77 -2.92 -13.21 -1.97
C THR A 77 -2.08 -14.41 -1.52
N TYR A 78 -1.72 -14.48 -0.24
CA TYR A 78 -0.85 -15.51 0.34
C TYR A 78 -1.25 -16.96 0.00
N PRO A 79 -2.52 -17.40 0.18
CA PRO A 79 -2.91 -18.78 -0.11
C PRO A 79 -2.92 -19.16 -1.60
N ARG A 80 -2.91 -18.18 -2.53
CA ARG A 80 -2.85 -18.45 -3.98
C ARG A 80 -1.43 -18.35 -4.53
N SER A 81 -0.65 -17.38 -4.05
CA SER A 81 0.74 -17.19 -4.46
C SER A 81 1.55 -16.54 -3.34
N PRO A 82 2.29 -17.33 -2.54
CA PRO A 82 3.14 -16.77 -1.48
C PRO A 82 4.22 -15.84 -2.05
N LYS A 83 4.65 -16.05 -3.30
CA LYS A 83 5.57 -15.15 -4.01
C LYS A 83 4.95 -13.76 -4.21
N ALA A 84 3.70 -13.69 -4.65
CA ALA A 84 3.00 -12.41 -4.86
C ALA A 84 2.69 -11.69 -3.54
N ALA A 85 2.43 -12.43 -2.46
CA ALA A 85 2.31 -11.84 -1.13
C ALA A 85 3.65 -11.28 -0.63
N PHE A 86 4.77 -11.95 -0.90
CA PHE A 86 6.09 -11.47 -0.51
C PHE A 86 6.50 -10.19 -1.24
N LEU A 87 6.08 -10.02 -2.49
CA LEU A 87 6.25 -8.79 -3.28
C LEU A 87 5.57 -7.57 -2.64
N LEU A 88 4.56 -7.77 -1.78
CA LEU A 88 3.87 -6.71 -1.04
C LEU A 88 4.53 -6.36 0.31
N ALA A 89 5.42 -7.22 0.83
CA ALA A 89 6.17 -6.96 2.05
C ALA A 89 6.92 -5.61 2.05
N PRO A 90 7.67 -5.23 1.00
CA PRO A 90 8.34 -3.94 0.96
C PRO A 90 7.36 -2.76 1.00
N TYR A 91 6.14 -2.92 0.47
CA TYR A 91 5.12 -1.88 0.56
C TYR A 91 4.64 -1.69 2.00
N ILE A 92 4.40 -2.77 2.74
CA ILE A 92 3.99 -2.71 4.15
C ILE A 92 5.07 -2.02 5.00
N VAL A 93 6.33 -2.42 4.85
CA VAL A 93 7.46 -1.82 5.58
C VAL A 93 7.56 -0.32 5.29
N TRP A 94 7.39 0.06 4.02
CA TRP A 94 7.43 1.46 3.63
C TRP A 94 6.29 2.29 4.24
N VAL A 95 5.08 1.73 4.33
CA VAL A 95 3.95 2.43 4.94
C VAL A 95 4.19 2.71 6.43
N PHE A 96 4.72 1.73 7.17
CA PHE A 96 5.09 1.95 8.57
C PHE A 96 6.19 3.00 8.71
N PHE A 97 7.18 2.98 7.82
CA PHE A 97 8.22 4.02 7.81
C PHE A 97 7.65 5.41 7.50
N ALA A 98 6.72 5.53 6.56
CA ALA A 98 6.04 6.77 6.22
C ALA A 98 5.15 7.29 7.37
N ALA A 99 4.48 6.39 8.10
CA ALA A 99 3.72 6.74 9.30
C ALA A 99 4.64 7.24 10.43
N TYR A 100 5.80 6.59 10.63
CA TYR A 100 6.80 7.03 11.59
C TYR A 100 7.36 8.42 11.24
N LEU A 101 7.68 8.67 9.97
CA LEU A 101 8.12 9.97 9.49
C LEU A 101 7.08 11.06 9.73
N ASN A 102 5.81 10.78 9.43
CA ASN A 102 4.69 11.68 9.75
C ASN A 102 4.65 12.02 11.23
N TYR A 103 4.73 11.00 12.09
CA TYR A 103 4.73 11.19 13.53
C TYR A 103 5.92 12.03 14.00
N ALA A 104 7.13 11.74 13.51
CA ALA A 104 8.34 12.48 13.84
C ALA A 104 8.21 13.97 13.43
N VAL A 105 7.68 14.24 12.24
CA VAL A 105 7.44 15.62 11.77
C VAL A 105 6.40 16.33 12.64
N ALA A 106 5.37 15.62 13.12
CA ALA A 106 4.33 16.17 13.98
C ALA A 106 4.87 16.53 15.38
N VAL A 107 5.78 15.71 15.90
CA VAL A 107 6.43 15.98 17.20
C VAL A 107 7.43 17.14 17.08
N LEU A 108 8.12 17.26 15.94
CA LEU A 108 9.09 18.33 15.69
C LEU A 108 8.45 19.67 15.31
N ASN A 109 7.22 19.67 14.80
CA ASN A 109 6.45 20.88 14.47
C ASN A 109 5.08 20.82 15.16
N PRO A 110 5.01 21.18 16.46
CA PRO A 110 3.75 21.25 17.20
C PRO A 110 2.81 22.36 16.70
#